data_AF-A0A9E0PVI3-F1
#
_entry.id   AF-A0A9E0PVI3-F1
#
_cell.length_a   1.000
_cell.length_b   1.000
_cell.length_c   1.000
_cell.angle_alpha   90.00
_cell.angle_beta   90.00
_cell.angle_gamma   90.00
#
_symmetry.space_group_name_H-M   'P 1'
#
loop_
_entity.id
_entity.type
_entity.pdbx_description
1 polymer ?
#
loop_
_entity_poly.entity_id
_entity_poly.type
_entity_poly.pdbx_seq_one_letter_code
_entity_poly.pdbx_strand_id
1 'polypeptide(L)'
;MTNTSQVVKVGIFMTACLVLLGWLILRVEDWRLWGPKGTRVDAVFDSIVGLDDKAAVRLAGVRVGRVDGIRLEGRRARVSLLLDQPIAFVEGSYAVIANQGLLGDKFIELRLGAEGAALLPADAVLPGKTPVSFDDAMAKIDGIADSIQGFFGGGAGAGGPGGAGGTGGAGGGISVLIESVRATSDELRALIAENRANVSGTMANFERFSETLARELPRITEQIAHVLAQMEGVLAENRGTLKDSMANIKDLTERVQTSVDNLNVITTKIASGEGTIGKLVASPEAHDQLMSALGSVEEGVSALGDTLGRVNDLELHLGLDGAYLSELEDWRSAFRIDVMPHGEESPRFYRVELVTDPRGRIYEKREIVTVTLPDGSTATTTTDRLTSDTERANWSALFGFPFAERRGSLWAGVIENSAGVQVDYSFFEKRAALSFEAFDFGRERDLDPHLRLTGQWNFLRNLYVKAGYDDPLVEEFRSPFVGVGI
;
A
#
# COMPACT_ATOMS: atom_id res chain seq x y z
N MET A 1 -5.62 -57.30 -56.88
CA MET A 1 -6.87 -56.52 -57.04
C MET A 1 -6.63 -55.15 -56.45
N THR A 2 -6.92 -54.13 -57.24
CA THR A 2 -6.43 -52.74 -57.16
C THR A 2 -7.04 -51.95 -56.00
N ASN A 3 -6.25 -51.62 -54.97
CA ASN A 3 -6.62 -50.69 -53.88
C ASN A 3 -6.70 -49.22 -54.32
N THR A 4 -6.74 -48.94 -55.63
CA THR A 4 -6.92 -47.60 -56.20
C THR A 4 -8.18 -46.91 -55.68
N SER A 5 -9.23 -47.68 -55.36
CA SER A 5 -10.48 -47.16 -54.76
C SER A 5 -10.27 -46.53 -53.37
N GLN A 6 -9.39 -47.09 -52.54
CA GLN A 6 -9.10 -46.52 -51.21
C GLN A 6 -8.26 -45.23 -51.33
N VAL A 7 -7.28 -45.22 -52.22
CA VAL A 7 -6.42 -44.04 -52.45
C VAL A 7 -7.24 -42.85 -52.96
N VAL A 8 -8.17 -43.08 -53.90
CA VAL A 8 -9.07 -42.02 -54.42
C VAL A 8 -10.02 -41.50 -53.34
N LYS A 9 -10.59 -42.39 -52.50
CA LYS A 9 -11.47 -41.97 -51.39
C LYS A 9 -10.72 -41.12 -50.35
N VAL A 10 -9.48 -41.48 -50.02
CA VAL A 10 -8.63 -40.71 -49.11
C VAL A 10 -8.28 -39.35 -49.74
N GLY A 11 -7.93 -39.31 -51.03
CA GLY A 11 -7.63 -38.05 -51.74
C GLY A 11 -8.81 -37.08 -51.77
N ILE A 12 -10.03 -37.57 -52.04
CA ILE A 12 -11.26 -36.75 -52.01
C ILE A 12 -11.53 -36.23 -50.59
N PHE A 13 -11.40 -37.09 -49.58
CA PHE A 13 -11.59 -36.68 -48.18
C PHE A 13 -10.57 -35.61 -47.76
N MET A 14 -9.29 -35.78 -48.10
CA MET A 14 -8.24 -34.82 -47.78
C MET A 14 -8.47 -33.46 -48.48
N THR A 15 -8.92 -33.49 -49.73
CA THR A 15 -9.26 -32.28 -50.49
C THR A 15 -10.48 -31.58 -49.88
N ALA A 16 -11.52 -32.34 -49.50
CA ALA A 16 -12.69 -31.79 -48.82
C ALA A 16 -12.32 -31.17 -47.47
N CYS A 17 -11.43 -31.79 -46.69
CA CYS A 17 -10.89 -31.22 -45.46
C CYS A 17 -10.09 -29.94 -45.70
N LEU A 18 -9.26 -29.87 -46.76
CA LEU A 18 -8.53 -28.66 -47.11
C LEU A 18 -9.45 -27.52 -47.57
N VAL A 19 -10.49 -27.82 -48.34
CA VAL A 19 -11.51 -26.84 -48.75
C VAL A 19 -12.32 -26.37 -47.54
N LEU A 20 -12.73 -27.28 -46.66
CA LEU A 20 -13.43 -26.95 -45.42
C LEU A 20 -12.55 -26.09 -44.51
N LEU A 21 -11.27 -26.44 -44.36
CA LEU A 21 -10.30 -25.69 -43.56
C LEU A 21 -10.07 -24.29 -44.16
N GLY A 22 -9.88 -24.20 -45.48
CA GLY A 22 -9.78 -22.92 -46.18
C GLY A 22 -11.03 -22.07 -46.01
N TRP A 23 -12.22 -22.67 -46.14
CA TRP A 23 -13.49 -21.99 -45.89
C TRP A 23 -13.62 -21.51 -44.43
N LEU A 24 -13.16 -22.31 -43.47
CA LEU A 24 -13.22 -21.98 -42.05
C LEU A 24 -12.22 -20.88 -41.67
N ILE A 25 -11.01 -20.89 -42.25
CA ILE A 25 -10.01 -19.80 -42.11
C ILE A 25 -10.59 -18.49 -42.64
N LEU A 26 -11.20 -18.52 -43.83
CA LEU A 26 -11.87 -17.35 -44.42
C LEU A 26 -13.09 -16.87 -43.61
N ARG A 27 -13.68 -17.74 -42.77
CA ARG A 27 -14.80 -17.42 -41.87
C ARG A 27 -14.34 -16.84 -40.53
N VAL A 28 -13.10 -17.12 -40.12
CA VAL A 28 -12.51 -16.68 -38.83
C VAL A 28 -11.82 -15.32 -38.98
N GLU A 29 -11.33 -14.99 -40.17
CA GLU A 29 -10.72 -13.69 -40.45
C GLU A 29 -11.80 -12.66 -40.82
N ASP A 30 -12.01 -11.64 -39.99
CA ASP A 30 -12.94 -10.52 -40.20
C ASP A 30 -12.49 -9.61 -41.37
N TRP A 31 -12.27 -10.16 -42.57
CA TRP A 31 -11.97 -9.38 -43.76
C TRP A 31 -13.25 -8.77 -44.33
N ARG A 32 -13.64 -7.62 -43.78
CA ARG A 32 -14.57 -6.68 -44.41
C ARG A 32 -13.87 -5.96 -45.58
N LEU A 33 -13.89 -6.57 -46.78
CA LEU A 33 -13.36 -6.02 -48.06
C LEU A 33 -14.12 -4.76 -48.53
N TRP A 34 -15.27 -4.46 -47.95
CA TRP A 34 -16.06 -3.28 -48.26
C TRP A 34 -15.92 -2.24 -47.15
N GLY A 35 -15.39 -1.07 -47.52
CA GLY A 35 -15.03 0.02 -46.61
C GLY A 35 -16.17 0.44 -45.68
N PRO A 36 -15.85 0.93 -44.48
CA PRO A 36 -16.85 1.19 -43.47
C PRO A 36 -17.68 2.44 -43.77
N LYS A 37 -19.01 2.29 -43.67
CA LYS A 37 -19.99 3.36 -43.55
C LYS A 37 -19.91 3.97 -42.14
N GLY A 38 -18.89 4.77 -41.88
CA GLY A 38 -18.64 5.34 -40.55
C GLY A 38 -18.01 6.72 -40.60
N THR A 39 -18.20 7.50 -39.54
CA THR A 39 -17.60 8.84 -39.39
C THR A 39 -16.18 8.69 -38.86
N ARG A 40 -15.21 9.35 -39.50
CA ARG A 40 -13.83 9.39 -39.02
C ARG A 40 -13.61 10.56 -38.10
N VAL A 41 -12.91 10.32 -36.99
CA VAL A 41 -12.54 11.34 -36.01
C VAL A 41 -11.11 11.08 -35.58
N ASP A 42 -10.28 12.10 -35.56
CA ASP A 42 -8.90 11.97 -35.09
C ASP A 42 -8.79 12.34 -33.61
N ALA A 43 -7.94 11.62 -32.88
CA ALA A 43 -7.54 11.97 -31.52
C ALA A 43 -6.00 11.97 -31.40
N VAL A 44 -5.44 12.91 -30.63
CA VAL A 44 -3.98 13.04 -30.48
C VAL A 44 -3.56 12.76 -29.04
N PHE A 45 -2.67 11.79 -28.87
CA PHE A 45 -2.15 11.35 -27.57
C PHE A 45 -0.65 11.57 -27.47
N ASP A 46 -0.15 11.84 -26.26
CA ASP A 46 1.30 11.91 -26.02
C ASP A 46 1.96 10.53 -26.04
N SER A 47 1.22 9.49 -25.65
CA SER A 47 1.66 8.09 -25.69
C SER A 47 0.46 7.16 -25.88
N ILE A 48 0.65 6.11 -26.67
CA ILE A 48 -0.37 5.10 -27.00
C ILE A 48 0.12 3.68 -26.65
N VAL A 49 1.07 3.56 -25.73
CA VAL A 49 1.70 2.28 -25.38
C VAL A 49 0.64 1.22 -25.08
N GLY A 50 0.71 0.10 -25.80
CA GLY A 50 -0.19 -1.05 -25.67
C GLY A 50 -1.56 -0.89 -26.34
N LEU A 51 -1.81 0.20 -27.08
CA LEU A 51 -3.01 0.34 -27.91
C LEU A 51 -2.79 -0.36 -29.25
N ASP A 52 -3.63 -1.34 -29.56
CA ASP A 52 -3.58 -2.10 -30.81
C ASP A 52 -4.33 -1.39 -31.95
N ASP A 53 -3.88 -1.65 -33.18
CA ASP A 53 -4.69 -1.37 -34.36
C ASP A 53 -5.99 -2.16 -34.27
N LYS A 54 -7.12 -1.54 -34.62
CA LYS A 54 -8.48 -2.09 -34.46
C LYS A 54 -8.98 -2.21 -33.02
N ALA A 55 -8.29 -1.64 -32.03
CA ALA A 55 -8.82 -1.51 -30.67
C ALA A 55 -10.24 -0.90 -30.68
N ALA A 56 -11.09 -1.34 -29.75
CA ALA A 56 -12.46 -0.86 -29.69
C ALA A 56 -12.52 0.62 -29.28
N VAL A 57 -13.48 1.36 -29.84
CA VAL A 57 -13.86 2.70 -29.39
C VAL A 57 -15.19 2.61 -28.67
N ARG A 58 -15.26 3.14 -27.45
CA ARG A 58 -16.45 3.09 -26.59
C ARG A 58 -16.89 4.48 -26.19
N LEU A 59 -18.19 4.65 -25.99
CA LEU A 59 -18.80 5.83 -25.38
C LEU A 59 -19.71 5.33 -24.25
N ALA A 60 -19.49 5.83 -23.02
CA ALA A 60 -20.23 5.38 -21.84
C ALA A 60 -20.29 3.85 -21.67
N GLY A 61 -19.17 3.16 -21.96
CA GLY A 61 -19.06 1.70 -21.90
C GLY A 61 -19.62 0.92 -23.11
N VAL A 62 -20.34 1.57 -24.03
CA VAL A 62 -20.91 0.94 -25.23
C VAL A 62 -19.94 1.06 -26.40
N ARG A 63 -19.69 -0.03 -27.15
CA ARG A 63 -18.86 0.00 -28.35
C ARG A 63 -19.56 0.82 -29.45
N VAL A 64 -18.90 1.88 -29.90
CA VAL A 64 -19.38 2.82 -30.93
C VAL A 64 -18.47 2.90 -32.15
N GLY A 65 -17.35 2.18 -32.14
CA GLY A 65 -16.42 2.15 -33.26
C GLY A 65 -15.15 1.36 -32.97
N ARG A 66 -14.12 1.66 -33.75
CA ARG A 66 -12.77 1.06 -33.63
C ARG A 66 -11.68 2.02 -34.09
N VAL A 67 -10.44 1.72 -33.72
CA VAL A 67 -9.25 2.37 -34.28
C VAL A 67 -9.07 1.94 -35.74
N ASP A 68 -9.05 2.92 -36.66
CA ASP A 68 -8.84 2.72 -38.10
C ASP A 68 -7.35 2.76 -38.46
N GLY A 69 -6.56 3.51 -37.70
CA GLY A 69 -5.11 3.51 -37.85
C GLY A 69 -4.40 4.50 -36.93
N ILE A 70 -3.10 4.29 -36.78
CA ILE A 70 -2.22 5.05 -35.89
C ILE A 70 -1.09 5.67 -36.71
N ARG A 71 -0.80 6.95 -36.50
CA ARG A 71 0.30 7.67 -37.16
C ARG A 71 1.05 8.53 -36.15
N LEU A 72 2.35 8.68 -36.37
CA LEU A 72 3.17 9.60 -35.60
C LEU A 72 3.13 11.00 -36.25
N GLU A 73 2.79 12.02 -35.46
CA GLU A 73 2.79 13.43 -35.87
C GLU A 73 3.71 14.21 -34.93
N GLY A 74 4.95 14.44 -35.38
CA GLY A 74 6.00 15.03 -34.56
C GLY A 74 6.37 14.11 -33.40
N ARG A 75 6.05 14.51 -32.17
CA ARG A 75 6.30 13.75 -30.93
C ARG A 75 5.03 13.12 -30.32
N ARG A 76 3.88 13.24 -30.99
CA ARG A 76 2.60 12.74 -30.50
C ARG A 76 2.00 11.73 -31.49
N ALA A 77 1.20 10.80 -30.98
CA ALA A 77 0.49 9.83 -31.79
C ALA A 77 -0.88 10.38 -32.17
N ARG A 78 -1.13 10.51 -33.47
CA ARG A 78 -2.47 10.77 -34.03
C ARG A 78 -3.14 9.43 -34.32
N VAL A 79 -4.26 9.19 -33.68
CA VAL A 79 -5.06 7.97 -33.82
C VAL A 79 -6.34 8.32 -34.56
N SER A 80 -6.54 7.70 -35.72
CA SER A 80 -7.77 7.84 -36.50
C SER A 80 -8.80 6.82 -36.03
N LEU A 81 -9.94 7.31 -35.58
CA LEU A 81 -11.06 6.53 -35.10
C LEU A 81 -12.11 6.43 -36.19
N LEU A 82 -12.73 5.27 -36.30
CA LEU A 82 -13.84 5.01 -37.18
C LEU A 82 -15.06 4.66 -36.32
N LEU A 83 -16.04 5.55 -36.34
CA LEU A 83 -17.28 5.42 -35.58
C LEU A 83 -18.36 4.80 -36.46
N ASP A 84 -19.10 3.82 -35.92
CA ASP A 84 -20.18 3.13 -36.62
C ASP A 84 -21.41 4.03 -36.83
N GLN A 85 -21.53 5.10 -36.02
CA GLN A 85 -22.60 6.08 -36.08
C GLN A 85 -22.03 7.51 -35.92
N PRO A 86 -22.66 8.53 -36.50
CA PRO A 86 -22.24 9.92 -36.30
C PRO A 86 -22.47 10.35 -34.85
N ILE A 87 -21.41 10.81 -34.19
CA ILE A 87 -21.46 11.37 -32.83
C ILE A 87 -21.16 12.87 -32.91
N ALA A 88 -22.01 13.68 -32.29
CA ALA A 88 -21.80 15.11 -32.17
C ALA A 88 -20.88 15.38 -30.97
N PHE A 89 -19.67 15.86 -31.24
CA PHE A 89 -18.74 16.27 -30.19
C PHE A 89 -18.96 17.74 -29.86
N VAL A 90 -18.86 18.08 -28.57
CA VAL A 90 -18.94 19.45 -28.06
C VAL A 90 -17.61 19.87 -27.46
N GLU A 91 -17.40 21.16 -27.24
CA GLU A 91 -16.21 21.66 -26.52
C GLU A 91 -16.01 20.93 -25.19
N GLY A 92 -14.76 20.56 -24.91
CA GLY A 92 -14.40 19.76 -23.74
C GLY A 92 -14.52 18.24 -23.94
N SER A 93 -14.97 17.77 -25.11
CA SER A 93 -14.91 16.34 -25.45
C SER A 93 -13.45 15.87 -25.62
N TYR A 94 -13.12 14.68 -25.13
CA TYR A 94 -11.79 14.11 -25.20
C TYR A 94 -11.83 12.58 -25.36
N ALA A 95 -10.72 12.01 -25.81
CA ALA A 95 -10.53 10.57 -25.89
C ALA A 95 -9.56 10.12 -24.78
N VAL A 96 -9.83 9.00 -24.12
CA VAL A 96 -8.93 8.42 -23.11
C VAL A 96 -8.64 6.97 -23.47
N ILE A 97 -7.38 6.55 -23.34
CA ILE A 97 -7.04 5.14 -23.46
C ILE A 97 -7.38 4.47 -22.13
N ALA A 98 -8.16 3.40 -22.15
CA ALA A 98 -8.55 2.64 -20.96
C ALA A 98 -8.24 1.15 -21.15
N ASN A 99 -8.09 0.42 -20.05
CA ASN A 99 -7.88 -1.03 -20.08
C ASN A 99 -9.18 -1.75 -19.71
N GLN A 100 -9.48 -2.88 -20.34
CA GLN A 100 -10.56 -3.75 -19.88
C GLN A 100 -10.08 -4.58 -18.67
N GLY A 101 -10.20 -4.03 -17.46
CA GLY A 101 -9.65 -4.66 -16.25
C GLY A 101 -8.13 -4.47 -16.11
N LEU A 102 -7.49 -5.22 -15.21
CA LEU A 102 -6.06 -5.05 -14.90
C LEU A 102 -5.11 -5.55 -16.00
N LEU A 103 -5.51 -6.58 -16.76
CA LEU A 103 -4.68 -7.27 -17.75
C LEU A 103 -5.30 -7.32 -19.16
N GLY A 104 -6.48 -6.72 -19.36
CA GLY A 104 -7.18 -6.81 -20.64
C GLY A 104 -6.69 -5.80 -21.68
N ASP A 105 -7.14 -6.02 -22.91
CA ASP A 105 -6.80 -5.19 -24.06
C ASP A 105 -7.16 -3.71 -23.82
N LYS A 106 -6.32 -2.83 -24.37
CA LYS A 106 -6.59 -1.39 -24.35
C LYS A 106 -7.66 -1.02 -25.37
N PHE A 107 -8.50 -0.08 -24.99
CA PHE A 107 -9.54 0.47 -25.84
C PHE A 107 -9.57 2.00 -25.68
N ILE A 108 -10.17 2.70 -26.63
CA ILE A 108 -10.39 4.15 -26.52
C ILE A 108 -11.78 4.38 -25.97
N GLU A 109 -11.88 5.16 -24.90
CA GLU A 109 -13.14 5.68 -24.38
C GLU A 109 -13.29 7.14 -24.76
N LEU A 110 -14.39 7.47 -25.42
CA LEU A 110 -14.81 8.82 -25.72
C LEU A 110 -15.58 9.38 -24.53
N ARG A 111 -15.22 10.59 -24.12
CA ARG A 111 -15.92 11.37 -23.10
C ARG A 111 -16.42 12.66 -23.75
N LEU A 112 -17.73 12.87 -23.69
CA LEU A 112 -18.35 14.09 -24.20
C LEU A 112 -18.15 15.23 -23.20
N GLY A 113 -18.03 16.45 -23.71
CA GLY A 113 -18.00 17.66 -22.90
C GLY A 113 -19.36 17.96 -22.24
N ALA A 114 -19.43 19.10 -21.55
CA ALA A 114 -20.63 19.50 -20.82
C ALA A 114 -21.85 19.69 -21.75
N GLU A 115 -23.02 19.34 -21.26
CA GLU A 115 -24.27 19.48 -21.99
C GLU A 115 -24.57 20.98 -22.23
N GLY A 116 -24.80 21.37 -23.49
CA GLY A 116 -24.98 22.77 -23.90
C GLY A 116 -23.72 23.51 -24.34
N ALA A 117 -22.54 22.87 -24.32
CA ALA A 117 -21.32 23.42 -24.91
C ALA A 117 -21.39 23.50 -26.44
N ALA A 118 -20.59 24.37 -27.04
CA ALA A 118 -20.58 24.58 -28.48
C ALA A 118 -20.18 23.30 -29.24
N LEU A 119 -20.86 23.02 -30.35
CA LEU A 119 -20.54 21.88 -31.21
C LEU A 119 -19.17 22.07 -31.86
N LEU A 120 -18.34 21.02 -31.81
CA LEU A 120 -17.09 20.98 -32.51
C LEU A 120 -17.30 20.80 -34.02
N PRO A 121 -16.44 21.40 -34.86
CA PRO A 121 -16.39 21.13 -36.29
C PRO A 121 -16.27 19.63 -36.60
N ALA A 122 -16.76 19.20 -37.75
CA ALA A 122 -16.72 17.80 -38.17
C ALA A 122 -15.28 17.24 -38.36
N ASP A 123 -14.30 18.12 -38.54
CA ASP A 123 -12.88 17.83 -38.68
C ASP A 123 -12.07 18.10 -37.39
N ALA A 124 -12.75 18.37 -36.28
CA ALA A 124 -12.08 18.63 -35.01
C ALA A 124 -11.29 17.42 -34.53
N VAL A 125 -10.06 17.69 -34.10
CA VAL A 125 -9.17 16.68 -33.50
C VAL A 125 -9.40 16.67 -31.99
N LEU A 126 -9.75 15.51 -31.45
CA LEU A 126 -9.99 15.36 -30.01
C LEU A 126 -8.66 15.30 -29.25
N PRO A 127 -8.55 15.98 -28.09
CA PRO A 127 -7.43 15.79 -27.20
C PRO A 127 -7.47 14.38 -26.60
N GLY A 128 -6.34 13.68 -26.66
CA GLY A 128 -6.13 12.36 -26.09
C GLY A 128 -5.51 12.44 -24.71
N LYS A 129 -6.09 11.75 -23.73
CA LYS A 129 -5.51 11.56 -22.40
C LYS A 129 -4.96 10.14 -22.27
N THR A 130 -3.70 10.05 -21.90
CA THR A 130 -3.07 8.76 -21.57
C THR A 130 -3.27 8.48 -20.09
N PRO A 131 -3.76 7.31 -19.68
CA PRO A 131 -3.78 6.92 -18.27
C PRO A 131 -2.34 6.80 -17.76
N VAL A 132 -2.13 7.06 -16.47
CA VAL A 132 -0.84 6.81 -15.81
C VAL A 132 -0.51 5.33 -15.97
N SER A 133 0.60 5.00 -16.63
CA SER A 133 0.99 3.61 -16.82
C SER A 133 1.46 3.01 -15.50
N PHE A 134 1.46 1.67 -15.39
CA PHE A 134 2.05 0.99 -14.23
C PHE A 134 3.54 1.33 -14.11
N ASP A 135 4.24 1.49 -15.24
CA ASP A 135 5.63 1.91 -15.26
C ASP A 135 5.81 3.36 -14.78
N ASP A 136 4.89 4.28 -15.13
CA ASP A 136 4.91 5.65 -14.60
C ASP A 136 4.54 5.70 -13.11
N ALA A 137 3.65 4.81 -12.66
CA ALA A 137 3.31 4.66 -11.26
C ALA A 137 4.49 4.06 -10.47
N MET A 138 5.16 3.05 -11.01
CA MET A 138 6.37 2.45 -10.45
C MET A 138 7.53 3.42 -10.50
N ALA A 139 7.70 4.22 -11.55
CA ALA A 139 8.70 5.29 -11.61
C ALA A 139 8.42 6.40 -10.58
N LYS A 140 7.15 6.68 -10.30
CA LYS A 140 6.76 7.58 -9.20
C LYS A 140 6.99 6.93 -7.83
N ILE A 141 6.76 5.62 -7.69
CA ILE A 141 7.07 4.84 -6.48
C ILE A 141 8.58 4.73 -6.28
N ASP A 142 9.36 4.58 -7.35
CA ASP A 142 10.82 4.60 -7.35
C ASP A 142 11.31 6.00 -7.03
N GLY A 143 10.67 7.06 -7.52
CA GLY A 143 10.94 8.43 -7.07
C GLY A 143 10.63 8.65 -5.59
N ILE A 144 9.61 7.96 -5.05
CA ILE A 144 9.32 7.90 -3.61
C ILE A 144 10.39 7.06 -2.89
N ALA A 145 10.83 5.94 -3.47
CA ALA A 145 11.87 5.08 -2.93
C ALA A 145 13.25 5.74 -2.95
N ASP A 146 13.53 6.59 -3.94
CA ASP A 146 14.70 7.47 -4.07
C ASP A 146 14.61 8.63 -3.11
N SER A 147 13.41 9.13 -2.80
CA SER A 147 13.19 10.10 -1.72
C SER A 147 13.39 9.47 -0.35
N ILE A 148 12.96 8.21 -0.18
CA ILE A 148 13.19 7.38 1.00
C ILE A 148 14.67 6.98 1.11
N GLN A 149 15.35 6.68 0.00
CA GLN A 149 16.79 6.49 -0.06
C GLN A 149 17.54 7.82 0.05
N GLY A 150 16.95 8.97 -0.26
CA GLY A 150 17.50 10.27 0.10
C GLY A 150 17.46 10.49 1.61
N PHE A 151 16.41 9.99 2.25
CA PHE A 151 16.23 9.95 3.71
C PHE A 151 17.19 8.96 4.41
N PHE A 152 17.48 7.79 3.81
CA PHE A 152 18.42 6.80 4.37
C PHE A 152 19.87 6.89 3.84
N GLY A 153 20.07 7.47 2.66
CA GLY A 153 21.32 7.58 1.90
C GLY A 153 22.06 8.89 2.10
N GLY A 154 21.46 9.83 2.86
CA GLY A 154 22.22 10.91 3.50
C GLY A 154 23.30 10.43 4.47
N GLY A 155 23.40 9.12 4.74
CA GLY A 155 24.42 8.50 5.59
C GLY A 155 25.62 7.88 4.86
N ALA A 156 25.65 7.75 3.53
CA ALA A 156 26.73 6.99 2.87
C ALA A 156 27.05 7.49 1.46
N GLY A 157 27.77 8.61 1.34
CA GLY A 157 28.44 8.97 0.09
C GLY A 157 28.63 10.46 -0.18
N ALA A 158 29.45 11.15 0.61
CA ALA A 158 29.98 12.47 0.24
C ALA A 158 31.44 12.62 0.70
N GLY A 159 32.31 11.72 0.24
CA GLY A 159 33.76 11.89 0.25
C GLY A 159 34.21 12.62 -1.02
N GLY A 160 33.92 13.92 -1.11
CA GLY A 160 34.43 14.81 -2.17
C GLY A 160 34.75 16.18 -1.56
N PRO A 161 35.97 16.72 -1.72
CA PRO A 161 36.33 17.99 -1.11
C PRO A 161 35.76 19.14 -1.95
N GLY A 162 34.60 19.68 -1.54
CA GLY A 162 34.09 20.91 -2.14
C GLY A 162 32.56 21.08 -2.15
N GLY A 163 31.90 20.99 -0.99
CA GLY A 163 30.48 21.32 -0.89
C GLY A 163 30.14 21.82 0.51
N ALA A 164 30.06 23.15 0.65
CA ALA A 164 29.57 23.79 1.85
C ALA A 164 28.04 23.73 1.92
N GLY A 165 27.50 23.42 3.11
CA GLY A 165 26.13 23.74 3.51
C GLY A 165 25.10 22.63 3.28
N GLY A 166 24.63 22.00 4.36
CA GLY A 166 23.53 21.05 4.29
C GLY A 166 23.14 20.38 5.62
N THR A 167 23.28 21.05 6.76
CA THR A 167 22.67 20.60 8.03
C THR A 167 21.17 20.89 8.00
N GLY A 168 20.33 19.94 7.55
CA GLY A 168 18.87 20.13 7.49
C GLY A 168 18.00 18.88 7.31
N GLY A 169 18.54 17.67 7.49
CA GLY A 169 17.93 16.42 6.99
C GLY A 169 16.66 15.91 7.69
N ALA A 170 16.43 16.20 8.97
CA ALA A 170 15.26 15.65 9.69
C ALA A 170 14.07 16.62 9.77
N GLY A 171 14.32 17.93 9.88
CA GLY A 171 13.26 18.95 9.93
C GLY A 171 12.57 19.19 8.57
N GLY A 172 13.25 18.91 7.46
CA GLY A 172 12.71 19.05 6.10
C GLY A 172 11.63 18.01 5.77
N GLY A 173 11.81 16.75 6.16
CA GLY A 173 10.86 15.68 5.83
C GLY A 173 9.52 15.82 6.55
N ILE A 174 9.55 16.24 7.83
CA ILE A 174 8.34 16.48 8.62
C ILE A 174 7.62 17.74 8.15
N SER A 175 8.33 18.81 7.79
CA SER A 175 7.71 20.00 7.20
C SER A 175 7.08 19.71 5.84
N VAL A 176 7.71 18.87 5.02
CA VAL A 176 7.13 18.38 3.75
C VAL A 176 5.90 17.50 3.99
N LEU A 177 5.89 16.65 5.01
CA LEU A 177 4.73 15.84 5.39
C LEU A 177 3.58 16.71 5.91
N ILE A 178 3.85 17.70 6.77
CA ILE A 178 2.87 18.67 7.25
C ILE A 178 2.27 19.43 6.06
N GLU A 179 3.12 19.88 5.14
CA GLU A 179 2.68 20.59 3.94
C GLU A 179 1.84 19.68 3.02
N SER A 180 2.23 18.41 2.86
CA SER A 180 1.48 17.43 2.07
C SER A 180 0.12 17.11 2.68
N VAL A 181 0.04 16.98 4.01
CA VAL A 181 -1.22 16.76 4.72
C VAL A 181 -2.13 17.99 4.61
N ARG A 182 -1.60 19.21 4.74
CA ARG A 182 -2.36 20.45 4.52
C ARG A 182 -2.88 20.56 3.09
N ALA A 183 -2.02 20.33 2.10
CA ALA A 183 -2.42 20.34 0.69
C ALA A 183 -3.53 19.31 0.41
N THR A 184 -3.41 18.11 0.98
CA THR A 184 -4.43 17.06 0.87
C THR A 184 -5.74 17.45 1.55
N SER A 185 -5.67 18.07 2.74
CA SER A 185 -6.85 18.56 3.45
C SER A 185 -7.56 19.67 2.68
N ASP A 186 -6.83 20.60 2.08
CA ASP A 186 -7.39 21.67 1.27
C ASP A 186 -8.03 21.16 -0.02
N GLU A 187 -7.41 20.17 -0.68
CA GLU A 187 -7.98 19.50 -1.85
C GLU A 187 -9.25 18.72 -1.48
N LEU A 188 -9.27 18.05 -0.32
CA LEU A 188 -10.46 17.37 0.17
C LEU A 188 -11.59 18.34 0.53
N ARG A 189 -11.28 19.49 1.14
CA ARG A 189 -12.24 20.59 1.39
C ARG A 189 -12.86 21.10 0.08
N ALA A 190 -12.03 21.29 -0.94
CA ALA A 190 -12.49 21.72 -2.26
C ALA A 190 -13.40 20.66 -2.92
N LEU A 191 -13.02 19.38 -2.87
CA LEU A 191 -13.84 18.28 -3.40
C LEU A 191 -15.18 18.13 -2.69
N ILE A 192 -15.23 18.34 -1.36
CA ILE A 192 -16.48 18.32 -0.60
C ILE A 192 -17.40 19.47 -1.02
N ALA A 193 -16.84 20.68 -1.16
CA ALA A 193 -17.58 21.85 -1.61
C ALA A 193 -18.12 21.68 -3.04
N GLU A 194 -17.29 21.16 -3.95
CA GLU A 194 -17.66 20.87 -5.34
C GLU A 194 -18.74 19.79 -5.45
N ASN A 195 -18.57 18.66 -4.74
CA ASN A 195 -19.57 17.60 -4.74
C ASN A 195 -20.91 18.08 -4.17
N ARG A 196 -20.89 18.90 -3.11
CA ARG A 196 -22.12 19.49 -2.56
C ARG A 196 -22.83 20.39 -3.59
N ALA A 197 -22.07 21.21 -4.32
CA ALA A 197 -22.62 22.03 -5.39
C ALA A 197 -23.21 21.18 -6.53
N ASN A 198 -22.50 20.12 -6.94
CA ASN A 198 -22.96 19.19 -7.99
C ASN A 198 -24.23 18.42 -7.58
N VAL A 199 -24.28 17.92 -6.34
CA VAL A 199 -25.47 17.23 -5.81
C VAL A 199 -26.63 18.21 -5.68
N SER A 200 -26.41 19.43 -5.21
CA SER A 200 -27.45 20.47 -5.14
C SER A 200 -27.99 20.84 -6.53
N GLY A 201 -27.11 21.01 -7.52
CA GLY A 201 -27.51 21.27 -8.90
C GLY A 201 -28.29 20.11 -9.53
N THR A 202 -27.87 18.88 -9.24
CA THR A 202 -28.57 17.65 -9.65
C THR A 202 -29.97 17.58 -9.01
N MET A 203 -30.10 17.88 -7.71
CA MET A 203 -31.38 17.93 -7.01
C MET A 203 -32.31 18.98 -7.63
N ALA A 204 -31.80 20.18 -7.92
CA ALA A 204 -32.59 21.23 -8.56
C ALA A 204 -33.04 20.84 -9.98
N ASN A 205 -32.22 20.11 -10.73
CA ASN A 205 -32.60 19.56 -12.04
C ASN A 205 -33.70 18.49 -11.90
N PHE A 206 -33.57 17.60 -10.90
CA PHE A 206 -34.59 16.57 -10.62
C PHE A 206 -35.92 17.18 -10.17
N GLU A 207 -35.90 18.20 -9.33
CA GLU A 207 -37.10 18.91 -8.91
C GLU A 207 -37.83 19.54 -10.11
N ARG A 208 -37.09 20.24 -10.99
CA ARG A 208 -37.63 20.81 -12.24
C ARG A 208 -38.17 19.74 -13.19
N PHE A 209 -37.47 18.62 -13.33
CA PHE A 209 -37.91 17.49 -14.16
C PHE A 209 -39.19 16.86 -13.59
N SER A 210 -39.23 16.60 -12.28
CA SER A 210 -40.39 16.03 -11.59
C SER A 210 -41.61 16.94 -11.69
N GLU A 211 -41.43 18.24 -11.47
CA GLU A 211 -42.49 19.24 -11.62
C GLU A 211 -43.03 19.29 -13.07
N THR A 212 -42.14 19.17 -14.05
CA THR A 212 -42.52 19.08 -15.47
C THR A 212 -43.31 17.80 -15.75
N LEU A 213 -42.85 16.65 -15.25
CA LEU A 213 -43.54 15.38 -15.43
C LEU A 213 -44.93 15.40 -14.77
N ALA A 214 -45.03 15.91 -13.53
CA ALA A 214 -46.27 16.03 -12.79
C ALA A 214 -47.29 16.95 -13.49
N ARG A 215 -46.84 17.98 -14.23
CA ARG A 215 -47.70 18.86 -15.03
C ARG A 215 -48.15 18.24 -16.35
N GLU A 216 -47.25 17.54 -17.05
CA GLU A 216 -47.51 17.05 -18.40
C GLU A 216 -48.19 15.67 -18.43
N LEU A 217 -47.98 14.82 -17.42
CA LEU A 217 -48.64 13.50 -17.32
C LEU A 217 -50.17 13.58 -17.41
N PRO A 218 -50.87 14.43 -16.62
CA PRO A 218 -52.32 14.54 -16.71
C PRO A 218 -52.79 14.98 -18.10
N ARG A 219 -52.06 15.91 -18.73
CA ARG A 219 -52.37 16.42 -20.08
C ARG A 219 -52.23 15.35 -21.15
N ILE A 220 -51.17 14.55 -21.11
CA ILE A 220 -50.96 13.42 -22.02
C ILE A 220 -52.10 12.41 -21.84
N THR A 221 -52.51 12.16 -20.60
CA THR A 221 -53.57 11.20 -20.28
C THR A 221 -54.93 11.68 -20.81
N GLU A 222 -55.24 12.98 -20.66
CA GLU A 222 -56.42 13.62 -21.25
C GLU A 222 -56.42 13.63 -22.78
N GLN A 223 -55.27 13.93 -23.41
CA GLN A 223 -55.13 13.90 -24.86
C GLN A 223 -55.34 12.48 -25.42
N ILE A 224 -54.77 11.47 -24.76
CA ILE A 224 -54.99 10.07 -25.12
C ILE A 224 -56.49 9.74 -25.00
N ALA A 225 -57.14 10.08 -23.88
CA ALA A 225 -58.57 9.84 -23.69
C ALA A 225 -59.43 10.54 -24.76
N HIS A 226 -59.06 11.76 -25.18
CA HIS A 226 -59.77 12.52 -26.20
C HIS A 226 -59.63 11.91 -27.61
N VAL A 227 -58.42 11.52 -28.01
CA VAL A 227 -58.17 10.81 -29.28
C VAL A 227 -58.95 9.51 -29.32
N LEU A 228 -59.02 8.79 -28.21
CA LEU A 228 -59.76 7.53 -28.12
C LEU A 228 -61.28 7.72 -28.26
N ALA A 229 -61.84 8.75 -27.64
CA ALA A 229 -63.25 9.12 -27.80
C ALA A 229 -63.60 9.49 -29.25
N GLN A 230 -62.65 10.09 -29.99
CA GLN A 230 -62.80 10.37 -31.41
C GLN A 230 -62.67 9.12 -32.30
N MET A 231 -61.91 8.11 -31.88
CA MET A 231 -61.72 6.86 -32.61
C MET A 231 -62.86 5.85 -32.42
N GLU A 232 -63.67 5.96 -31.37
CA GLU A 232 -64.83 5.08 -31.08
C GLU A 232 -65.82 4.96 -32.26
N GLY A 233 -65.83 5.94 -33.18
CA GLY A 233 -66.67 5.92 -34.40
C GLY A 233 -66.17 5.03 -35.56
N VAL A 234 -64.94 4.48 -35.53
CA VAL A 234 -64.31 3.85 -36.71
C VAL A 234 -63.96 2.35 -36.55
N LEU A 235 -64.30 1.69 -35.43
CA LEU A 235 -63.60 0.47 -35.01
C LEU A 235 -64.46 -0.77 -34.75
N ALA A 236 -64.84 -1.49 -35.81
CA ALA A 236 -65.36 -2.86 -35.68
C ALA A 236 -64.25 -3.94 -35.74
N GLU A 237 -63.21 -3.76 -36.56
CA GLU A 237 -62.22 -4.82 -36.85
C GLU A 237 -61.01 -4.89 -35.88
N ASN A 238 -60.61 -3.80 -35.23
CA ASN A 238 -59.37 -3.74 -34.42
C ASN A 238 -59.61 -3.58 -32.90
N ARG A 239 -60.79 -3.94 -32.39
CA ARG A 239 -61.17 -3.74 -30.97
C ARG A 239 -60.26 -4.46 -29.97
N GLY A 240 -59.74 -5.65 -30.32
CA GLY A 240 -58.86 -6.43 -29.44
C GLY A 240 -57.51 -5.76 -29.21
N THR A 241 -56.79 -5.47 -30.30
CA THR A 241 -55.45 -4.85 -30.25
C THR A 241 -55.46 -3.47 -29.58
N LEU A 242 -56.53 -2.69 -29.77
CA LEU A 242 -56.71 -1.41 -29.07
C LEU A 242 -56.95 -1.58 -27.58
N LYS A 243 -57.73 -2.59 -27.16
CA LYS A 243 -57.94 -2.89 -25.75
C LYS A 243 -56.64 -3.29 -25.05
N ASP A 244 -55.80 -4.08 -25.71
CA ASP A 244 -54.50 -4.50 -25.17
C ASP A 244 -53.52 -3.32 -25.09
N SER A 245 -53.48 -2.49 -26.14
CA SER A 245 -52.67 -1.26 -26.15
C SER A 245 -53.12 -0.28 -25.05
N MET A 246 -54.43 -0.21 -24.77
CA MET A 246 -54.99 0.60 -23.69
C MET A 246 -54.56 0.10 -22.31
N ALA A 247 -54.61 -1.21 -22.10
CA ALA A 247 -54.16 -1.82 -20.85
C ALA A 247 -52.68 -1.54 -20.60
N ASN A 248 -51.85 -1.61 -21.65
CA ASN A 248 -50.42 -1.33 -21.57
C ASN A 248 -50.13 0.16 -21.31
N ILE A 249 -50.86 1.08 -21.95
CA ILE A 249 -50.70 2.52 -21.71
C ILE A 249 -51.10 2.86 -20.27
N LYS A 250 -52.22 2.29 -19.78
CA LYS A 250 -52.67 2.49 -18.39
C LYS A 250 -51.62 1.98 -17.38
N ASP A 251 -51.11 0.76 -17.57
CA ASP A 251 -50.06 0.17 -16.72
C ASP A 251 -48.78 1.01 -16.77
N LEU A 252 -48.37 1.49 -17.95
CA LEU A 252 -47.23 2.37 -18.10
C LEU A 252 -47.42 3.70 -17.37
N THR A 253 -48.59 4.33 -17.49
CA THR A 253 -48.93 5.57 -16.78
C THR A 253 -48.91 5.37 -15.26
N GLU A 254 -49.46 4.27 -14.75
CA GLU A 254 -49.41 3.94 -13.31
C GLU A 254 -47.98 3.73 -12.80
N ARG A 255 -47.13 3.05 -13.58
CA ARG A 255 -45.70 2.85 -13.24
C ARG A 255 -44.88 4.13 -13.30
N VAL A 256 -45.15 5.00 -14.28
CA VAL A 256 -44.52 6.32 -14.37
C VAL A 256 -44.94 7.19 -13.19
N GLN A 257 -46.24 7.21 -12.82
CA GLN A 257 -46.73 7.94 -11.66
C GLN A 257 -46.06 7.45 -10.37
N THR A 258 -46.01 6.14 -10.16
CA THR A 258 -45.33 5.53 -9.00
C THR A 258 -43.85 5.91 -8.95
N SER A 259 -43.20 5.99 -10.11
CA SER A 259 -41.79 6.39 -10.22
C SER A 259 -41.59 7.86 -9.86
N VAL A 260 -42.47 8.77 -10.30
CA VAL A 260 -42.47 10.19 -9.89
C VAL A 260 -42.66 10.33 -8.38
N ASP A 261 -43.60 9.60 -7.81
CA ASP A 261 -43.88 9.65 -6.38
C ASP A 261 -42.68 9.16 -5.56
N ASN A 262 -42.05 8.06 -5.98
CA ASN A 262 -40.83 7.55 -5.35
C ASN A 262 -39.65 8.54 -5.47
N LEU A 263 -39.49 9.18 -6.64
CA LEU A 263 -38.46 10.19 -6.85
C LEU A 263 -38.69 11.41 -5.94
N ASN A 264 -39.92 11.88 -5.80
CA ASN A 264 -40.26 12.98 -4.89
C ASN A 264 -39.94 12.63 -3.43
N VAL A 265 -40.22 11.39 -3.00
CA VAL A 265 -39.86 10.93 -1.65
C VAL A 265 -38.34 10.91 -1.45
N ILE A 266 -37.57 10.42 -2.42
CA ILE A 266 -36.10 10.36 -2.33
C ILE A 266 -35.49 11.76 -2.29
N THR A 267 -35.91 12.65 -3.21
CA THR A 267 -35.45 14.04 -3.25
C THR A 267 -35.79 14.78 -1.96
N THR A 268 -37.00 14.57 -1.43
CA THR A 268 -37.42 15.18 -0.15
C THR A 268 -36.55 14.70 1.01
N LYS A 269 -36.27 13.39 1.10
CA LYS A 269 -35.38 12.84 2.16
C LYS A 269 -33.96 13.39 2.08
N ILE A 270 -33.43 13.58 0.88
CA ILE A 270 -32.10 14.15 0.70
C ILE A 270 -32.10 15.64 1.08
N ALA A 271 -33.13 16.40 0.68
CA ALA A 271 -33.28 17.80 1.02
C ALA A 271 -33.54 18.06 2.52
N SER A 272 -34.28 17.16 3.19
CA SER A 272 -34.56 17.24 4.63
C SER A 272 -33.40 16.77 5.51
N GLY A 273 -32.29 16.31 4.93
CA GLY A 273 -31.15 15.80 5.68
C GLY A 273 -31.36 14.41 6.26
N GLU A 274 -32.34 13.64 5.77
CA GLU A 274 -32.61 12.29 6.21
C GLU A 274 -31.73 11.24 5.50
N GLY A 275 -31.29 10.23 6.25
CA GLY A 275 -30.35 9.21 5.74
C GLY A 275 -28.91 9.72 5.61
N THR A 276 -27.98 8.85 5.22
CA THR A 276 -26.54 9.18 5.17
C THR A 276 -26.21 10.20 4.09
N ILE A 277 -26.84 10.10 2.91
CA ILE A 277 -26.67 11.05 1.80
C ILE A 277 -27.30 12.41 2.13
N GLY A 278 -28.51 12.42 2.69
CA GLY A 278 -29.17 13.65 3.13
C GLY A 278 -28.35 14.37 4.20
N LYS A 279 -27.90 13.67 5.24
CA LYS A 279 -27.04 14.25 6.28
C LYS A 279 -25.76 14.84 5.70
N LEU A 280 -25.08 14.13 4.80
CA LEU A 280 -23.81 14.60 4.24
C LEU A 280 -23.97 15.86 3.36
N VAL A 281 -25.11 16.01 2.69
CA VAL A 281 -25.34 17.09 1.71
C VAL A 281 -26.03 18.30 2.35
N ALA A 282 -27.01 18.06 3.22
CA ALA A 282 -27.91 19.08 3.75
C ALA A 282 -27.65 19.46 5.22
N SER A 283 -26.97 18.64 6.03
CA SER A 283 -26.74 18.97 7.45
C SER A 283 -25.49 19.82 7.64
N PRO A 284 -25.59 21.02 8.26
CA PRO A 284 -24.44 21.80 8.68
C PRO A 284 -23.54 21.05 9.65
N GLU A 285 -24.12 20.22 10.53
CA GLU A 285 -23.40 19.52 11.58
C GLU A 285 -22.46 18.44 11.04
N ALA A 286 -22.85 17.70 10.00
CA ALA A 286 -21.98 16.69 9.40
C ALA A 286 -20.79 17.32 8.65
N HIS A 287 -21.04 18.47 8.01
CA HIS A 287 -19.98 19.27 7.42
C HIS A 287 -19.02 19.77 8.49
N ASP A 288 -19.53 20.35 9.58
CA ASP A 288 -18.71 20.90 10.65
C ASP A 288 -17.92 19.80 11.39
N GLN A 289 -18.50 18.61 11.58
CA GLN A 289 -17.80 17.45 12.12
C GLN A 289 -16.69 16.94 11.19
N LEU A 290 -16.93 16.91 9.88
CA LEU A 290 -15.92 16.52 8.90
C LEU A 290 -14.78 17.54 8.84
N MET A 291 -15.10 18.83 8.86
CA MET A 291 -14.11 19.91 8.90
C MET A 291 -13.31 19.91 10.21
N SER A 292 -13.97 19.65 11.34
CA SER A 292 -13.34 19.51 12.65
C SER A 292 -12.43 18.29 12.73
N ALA A 293 -12.83 17.16 12.14
CA ALA A 293 -12.00 15.97 12.03
C ALA A 293 -10.75 16.22 11.15
N LEU A 294 -10.90 16.94 10.04
CA LEU A 294 -9.77 17.35 9.19
C LEU A 294 -8.83 18.30 9.95
N GLY A 295 -9.38 19.26 10.71
CA GLY A 295 -8.59 20.13 11.57
C GLY A 295 -7.85 19.37 12.67
N SER A 296 -8.49 18.36 13.27
CA SER A 296 -7.89 17.50 14.29
C SER A 296 -6.73 16.64 13.74
N VAL A 297 -6.84 16.20 12.47
CA VAL A 297 -5.75 15.49 11.77
C VAL A 297 -4.58 16.44 11.49
N GLU A 298 -4.85 17.67 11.04
CA GLU A 298 -3.82 18.70 10.86
C GLU A 298 -3.11 19.02 12.18
N GLU A 299 -3.86 19.15 13.28
CA GLU A 299 -3.34 19.43 14.62
C GLU A 299 -2.53 18.25 15.18
N GLY A 300 -3.00 17.01 15.00
CA GLY A 300 -2.29 15.79 15.40
C GLY A 300 -0.98 15.58 14.63
N VAL A 301 -0.95 15.88 13.32
CA VAL A 301 0.26 15.82 12.50
C VAL A 301 1.25 16.93 12.88
N SER A 302 0.76 18.13 13.20
CA SER A 302 1.60 19.20 13.75
C SER A 302 2.20 18.83 15.10
N ALA A 303 1.40 18.26 16.01
CA ALA A 303 1.86 17.80 17.33
C ALA A 303 2.86 16.62 17.21
N LEU A 304 2.68 15.74 16.23
CA LEU A 304 3.65 14.71 15.86
C LEU A 304 4.95 15.33 15.34
N GLY A 305 4.88 16.38 14.52
CA GLY A 305 6.06 17.12 14.09
C GLY A 305 6.85 17.73 15.25
N ASP A 306 6.15 18.30 16.23
CA ASP A 306 6.76 18.89 17.42
C ASP A 306 7.33 17.84 18.38
N THR A 307 6.72 16.66 18.49
CA THR A 307 7.22 15.55 19.33
C THR A 307 8.35 14.77 18.66
N LEU A 308 8.30 14.52 17.36
CA LEU A 308 9.40 13.92 16.59
C LEU A 308 10.61 14.87 16.49
N GLY A 309 10.38 16.19 16.48
CA GLY A 309 11.44 17.19 16.68
C GLY A 309 12.20 17.04 18.01
N ARG A 310 11.59 16.42 19.03
CA ARG A 310 12.23 16.10 20.34
C ARG A 310 12.88 14.70 20.36
N VAL A 311 12.47 13.79 19.46
CA VAL A 311 13.05 12.44 19.30
C VAL A 311 14.31 12.47 18.43
N ASN A 312 14.59 13.60 17.77
CA ASN A 312 15.72 13.80 16.87
C ASN A 312 17.12 13.71 17.52
N ASP A 313 17.20 13.52 18.85
CA ASP A 313 18.47 13.30 19.55
C ASP A 313 18.63 11.86 20.10
N LEU A 314 17.82 10.89 19.65
CA LEU A 314 18.03 9.48 20.03
C LEU A 314 19.17 8.90 19.20
N GLU A 315 20.30 8.61 19.85
CA GLU A 315 21.42 7.92 19.22
C GLU A 315 21.34 6.42 19.55
N LEU A 316 21.46 5.57 18.52
CA LEU A 316 21.42 4.12 18.63
C LEU A 316 22.77 3.55 18.21
N HIS A 317 23.44 2.82 19.09
CA HIS A 317 24.65 2.07 18.74
C HIS A 317 24.31 0.58 18.69
N LEU A 318 24.56 -0.01 17.52
CA LEU A 318 24.42 -1.44 17.31
C LEU A 318 25.82 -2.05 17.34
N GLY A 319 26.00 -3.09 18.16
CA GLY A 319 27.27 -3.80 18.28
C GLY A 319 27.08 -5.28 18.00
N LEU A 320 28.02 -5.88 17.28
CA LEU A 320 28.11 -7.34 17.16
C LEU A 320 29.53 -7.77 17.51
N ASP A 321 29.66 -8.72 18.43
CA ASP A 321 30.97 -9.24 18.82
C ASP A 321 31.00 -10.76 18.97
N GLY A 322 32.20 -11.30 18.80
CA GLY A 322 32.52 -12.70 19.04
C GLY A 322 33.83 -12.82 19.80
N ALA A 323 33.87 -13.71 20.78
CA ALA A 323 35.05 -14.00 21.59
C ALA A 323 35.25 -15.51 21.70
N TYR A 324 36.47 -15.96 21.42
CA TYR A 324 36.88 -17.34 21.63
C TYR A 324 37.34 -17.53 23.08
N LEU A 325 36.70 -18.45 23.80
CA LEU A 325 36.99 -18.82 25.19
C LEU A 325 37.97 -19.99 25.18
N SER A 326 39.24 -19.73 25.51
CA SER A 326 40.32 -20.69 25.28
C SER A 326 40.21 -21.98 26.12
N GLU A 327 39.70 -21.90 27.35
CA GLU A 327 39.57 -23.08 28.22
C GLU A 327 38.33 -23.91 27.87
N LEU A 328 37.33 -23.28 27.24
CA LEU A 328 36.10 -23.95 26.81
C LEU A 328 36.15 -24.40 25.35
N GLU A 329 37.21 -24.01 24.63
CA GLU A 329 37.45 -24.27 23.21
C GLU A 329 36.29 -23.87 22.27
N ASP A 330 35.48 -22.90 22.67
CA ASP A 330 34.26 -22.51 21.96
C ASP A 330 34.05 -20.98 21.93
N TRP A 331 33.04 -20.52 21.19
CA TRP A 331 32.78 -19.11 20.91
C TRP A 331 31.60 -18.56 21.70
N ARG A 332 31.82 -17.43 22.34
CA ARG A 332 30.76 -16.54 22.83
C ARG A 332 30.46 -15.51 21.76
N SER A 333 29.18 -15.22 21.50
CA SER A 333 28.77 -14.12 20.62
C SER A 333 27.75 -13.22 21.31
N ALA A 334 27.77 -11.93 20.99
CA ALA A 334 26.84 -10.96 21.56
C ALA A 334 26.38 -9.95 20.51
N PHE A 335 25.07 -9.74 20.44
CA PHE A 335 24.45 -8.63 19.73
C PHE A 335 23.94 -7.60 20.74
N ARG A 336 24.42 -6.37 20.63
CA ARG A 336 24.16 -5.26 21.56
C ARG A 336 23.40 -4.13 20.88
N ILE A 337 22.44 -3.56 21.58
CA ILE A 337 21.77 -2.31 21.24
C ILE A 337 21.93 -1.35 22.43
N ASP A 338 22.67 -0.26 22.22
CA ASP A 338 22.73 0.85 23.17
C ASP A 338 21.85 1.99 22.69
N VAL A 339 21.02 2.52 23.59
CA VAL A 339 20.08 3.61 23.34
C VAL A 339 20.49 4.80 24.20
N MET A 340 20.81 5.92 23.54
CA MET A 340 21.25 7.15 24.17
C MET A 340 20.27 8.30 23.87
N PRO A 341 19.33 8.62 24.78
CA PRO A 341 18.44 9.76 24.62
C PRO A 341 19.23 11.07 24.76
N HIS A 342 19.35 11.88 23.72
CA HIS A 342 20.23 13.05 23.62
C HIS A 342 21.70 12.76 23.26
N GLY A 343 21.95 11.67 22.54
CA GLY A 343 23.28 11.29 22.03
C GLY A 343 24.36 11.15 23.10
N GLU A 344 25.62 11.46 22.76
CA GLU A 344 26.73 11.53 23.72
C GLU A 344 26.48 12.47 24.91
N GLU A 345 25.47 13.34 24.82
CA GLU A 345 25.07 14.23 25.91
C GLU A 345 24.08 13.66 26.92
N SER A 346 23.62 12.43 26.71
CA SER A 346 22.62 11.85 27.58
C SER A 346 23.09 11.71 29.04
N PRO A 347 22.25 12.05 30.02
CA PRO A 347 22.49 11.70 31.43
C PRO A 347 22.20 10.23 31.74
N ARG A 348 21.58 9.47 30.82
CA ARG A 348 21.06 8.11 31.04
C ARG A 348 21.15 7.27 29.78
N PHE A 349 21.70 6.07 29.86
CA PHE A 349 21.81 5.17 28.71
C PHE A 349 21.07 3.86 28.99
N TYR A 350 20.63 3.17 27.95
CA TYR A 350 20.00 1.86 28.06
C TYR A 350 20.73 0.88 27.16
N ARG A 351 20.95 -0.35 27.64
CA ARG A 351 21.60 -1.41 26.87
C ARG A 351 20.73 -2.65 26.89
N VAL A 352 20.55 -3.25 25.71
CA VAL A 352 19.96 -4.58 25.54
C VAL A 352 20.96 -5.46 24.81
N GLU A 353 21.20 -6.66 25.31
CA GLU A 353 22.09 -7.62 24.66
C GLU A 353 21.44 -8.99 24.53
N LEU A 354 21.72 -9.67 23.42
CA LEU A 354 21.48 -11.09 23.25
C LEU A 354 22.82 -11.79 23.14
N VAL A 355 23.06 -12.78 23.99
CA VAL A 355 24.35 -13.44 24.15
C VAL A 355 24.18 -14.95 23.95
N THR A 356 25.05 -15.55 23.15
CA THR A 356 25.23 -17.00 23.12
C THR A 356 26.51 -17.33 23.86
N ASP A 357 26.41 -18.11 24.94
CA ASP A 357 27.56 -18.57 25.72
C ASP A 357 27.61 -20.10 25.67
N PRO A 358 28.78 -20.71 25.39
CA PRO A 358 28.91 -22.16 25.28
C PRO A 358 28.58 -22.90 26.57
N ARG A 359 28.59 -22.23 27.73
CA ARG A 359 28.23 -22.84 29.01
C ARG A 359 26.73 -22.98 29.23
N GLY A 360 25.88 -22.29 28.46
CA GLY A 360 24.43 -22.34 28.64
C GLY A 360 23.95 -21.86 30.01
N ARG A 361 22.68 -22.16 30.34
CA ARG A 361 22.12 -21.91 31.68
C ARG A 361 22.33 -23.13 32.58
N ILE A 362 23.03 -22.94 33.68
CA ILE A 362 23.26 -24.00 34.68
C ILE A 362 22.08 -24.04 35.66
N TYR A 363 21.58 -25.23 35.98
CA TYR A 363 20.62 -25.45 37.04
C TYR A 363 20.81 -26.80 37.73
N GLU A 364 20.42 -26.86 39.00
CA GLU A 364 20.52 -28.05 39.84
C GLU A 364 19.31 -28.95 39.62
N LYS A 365 19.55 -30.18 39.15
CA LYS A 365 18.53 -31.23 39.16
C LYS A 365 18.84 -32.18 40.31
N ARG A 366 18.07 -32.05 41.39
CA ARG A 366 18.11 -33.00 42.51
C ARG A 366 17.31 -34.25 42.16
N GLU A 367 17.99 -35.38 42.01
CA GLU A 367 17.35 -36.68 41.80
C GLU A 367 17.38 -37.47 43.10
N ILE A 368 16.20 -37.60 43.73
CA ILE A 368 16.03 -38.37 44.97
C ILE A 368 15.59 -39.78 44.57
N VAL A 369 16.50 -40.74 44.67
CA VAL A 369 16.20 -42.14 44.40
C VAL A 369 15.94 -42.84 45.71
N THR A 370 14.68 -43.13 46.01
CA THR A 370 14.28 -43.95 47.16
C THR A 370 14.14 -45.39 46.72
N VAL A 371 15.01 -46.27 47.22
CA VAL A 371 14.96 -47.71 46.96
C VAL A 371 14.31 -48.40 48.16
N THR A 372 13.21 -49.11 47.93
CA THR A 372 12.62 -49.99 48.95
C THR A 372 13.32 -51.34 48.92
N LEU A 373 13.95 -51.70 50.03
CA LEU A 373 14.65 -52.96 50.21
C LEU A 373 13.63 -54.10 50.43
N PRO A 374 13.99 -55.37 50.16
CA PRO A 374 13.07 -56.51 50.28
C PRO A 374 12.49 -56.73 51.68
N ASP A 375 13.11 -56.15 52.72
CA ASP A 375 12.66 -56.18 54.11
C ASP A 375 11.62 -55.08 54.45
N GLY A 376 11.24 -54.25 53.47
CA GLY A 376 10.28 -53.17 53.62
C GLY A 376 10.89 -51.85 54.13
N SER A 377 12.19 -51.79 54.41
CA SER A 377 12.88 -50.54 54.71
C SER A 377 13.15 -49.74 53.43
N THR A 378 13.31 -48.41 53.55
CA THR A 378 13.63 -47.54 52.41
C THR A 378 15.01 -46.93 52.62
N ALA A 379 15.82 -46.93 51.54
CA ALA A 379 17.10 -46.26 51.48
C ALA A 379 17.00 -45.14 50.43
N THR A 380 17.20 -43.90 50.86
CA THR A 380 17.16 -42.73 49.98
C THR A 380 18.57 -42.33 49.61
N THR A 381 18.88 -42.33 48.31
CA THR A 381 20.11 -41.73 47.77
C THR A 381 19.74 -40.46 47.04
N THR A 382 20.20 -39.33 47.56
CA THR A 382 20.10 -38.03 46.89
C THR A 382 21.31 -37.89 45.98
N THR A 383 21.09 -37.79 44.67
CA THR A 383 22.14 -37.46 43.70
C THR A 383 21.83 -36.07 43.15
N ASP A 384 22.66 -35.09 43.50
CA ASP A 384 22.58 -33.76 42.92
C ASP A 384 23.39 -33.77 41.61
N ARG A 385 22.72 -33.54 40.47
CA ARG A 385 23.36 -33.51 39.15
C ARG A 385 23.25 -32.10 38.55
N LEU A 386 24.40 -31.49 38.28
CA LEU A 386 24.49 -30.25 37.50
C LEU A 386 24.15 -30.56 36.04
N THR A 387 23.17 -29.83 35.50
CA THR A 387 22.83 -29.88 34.08
C THR A 387 22.92 -28.47 33.51
N SER A 388 23.53 -28.33 32.34
CA SER A 388 23.53 -27.09 31.57
C SER A 388 22.56 -27.21 30.40
N ASP A 389 21.73 -26.19 30.20
CA ASP A 389 20.91 -25.97 29.01
C ASP A 389 21.66 -25.02 28.07
N THR A 390 22.44 -25.60 27.16
CA THR A 390 23.22 -24.89 26.14
C THR A 390 22.37 -24.44 24.94
N GLU A 391 21.09 -24.81 24.89
CA GLU A 391 20.19 -24.49 23.77
C GLU A 391 19.53 -23.10 23.89
N ARG A 392 19.69 -22.41 25.02
CA ARG A 392 19.07 -21.09 25.27
C ARG A 392 20.08 -19.95 25.21
N ALA A 393 19.77 -18.93 24.39
CA ALA A 393 20.47 -17.65 24.41
C ALA A 393 20.19 -16.88 25.71
N ASN A 394 21.22 -16.25 26.25
CA ASN A 394 21.16 -15.34 27.39
C ASN A 394 20.77 -13.93 26.94
N TRP A 395 20.13 -13.14 27.80
CA TRP A 395 19.85 -11.74 27.51
C TRP A 395 20.29 -10.83 28.65
N SER A 396 20.64 -9.59 28.30
CA SER A 396 20.98 -8.52 29.24
C SER A 396 20.08 -7.31 29.00
N ALA A 397 19.72 -6.62 30.07
CA ALA A 397 19.04 -5.32 30.03
C ALA A 397 19.59 -4.44 31.15
N LEU A 398 20.27 -3.36 30.77
CA LEU A 398 21.03 -2.53 31.70
C LEU A 398 20.65 -1.06 31.58
N PHE A 399 20.70 -0.38 32.72
CA PHE A 399 20.57 1.07 32.83
C PHE A 399 21.91 1.68 33.20
N GLY A 400 22.37 2.65 32.39
CA GLY A 400 23.69 3.24 32.45
C GLY A 400 23.70 4.69 32.94
N PHE A 401 24.70 5.03 33.76
CA PHE A 401 24.95 6.35 34.29
C PHE A 401 26.39 6.79 33.96
N PRO A 402 26.62 7.95 33.33
CA PRO A 402 27.97 8.44 33.09
C PRO A 402 28.63 8.96 34.37
N PHE A 403 29.96 8.83 34.46
CA PHE A 403 30.79 9.45 35.47
C PHE A 403 32.15 9.89 34.91
N ALA A 404 32.97 10.59 35.72
CA ALA A 404 34.30 11.06 35.34
C ALA A 404 34.32 11.81 33.99
N GLU A 405 33.51 12.86 33.86
CA GLU A 405 33.37 13.64 32.62
C GLU A 405 33.04 12.74 31.40
N ARG A 406 32.21 11.73 31.62
CA ARG A 406 31.79 10.71 30.63
C ARG A 406 32.91 9.82 30.10
N ARG A 407 34.06 9.77 30.79
CA ARG A 407 35.07 8.74 30.53
C ARG A 407 34.67 7.38 31.05
N GLY A 408 33.75 7.31 32.01
CA GLY A 408 33.23 6.04 32.52
C GLY A 408 31.71 5.96 32.55
N SER A 409 31.20 4.74 32.58
CA SER A 409 29.78 4.43 32.66
C SER A 409 29.57 3.32 33.70
N LEU A 410 28.66 3.56 34.64
CA LEU A 410 28.17 2.55 35.58
C LEU A 410 26.84 2.02 35.07
N TRP A 411 26.74 0.71 34.95
CA TRP A 411 25.56 0.00 34.49
C TRP A 411 25.04 -0.93 35.58
N ALA A 412 23.72 -1.03 35.70
CA ALA A 412 23.06 -1.95 36.60
C ALA A 412 21.79 -2.53 35.96
N GLY A 413 21.48 -3.79 36.25
CA GLY A 413 20.28 -4.45 35.76
C GLY A 413 20.46 -5.95 35.64
N VAL A 414 20.03 -6.51 34.52
CA VAL A 414 20.17 -7.93 34.20
C VAL A 414 21.34 -8.10 33.24
N ILE A 415 22.28 -8.96 33.59
CA ILE A 415 23.41 -9.41 32.77
C ILE A 415 23.25 -10.92 32.60
N GLU A 416 23.12 -11.36 31.36
CA GLU A 416 23.03 -12.79 31.01
C GLU A 416 22.02 -13.57 31.89
N ASN A 417 20.77 -13.08 31.96
CA ASN A 417 19.65 -13.58 32.78
C ASN A 417 19.78 -13.42 34.30
N SER A 418 20.89 -12.88 34.83
CA SER A 418 21.13 -12.72 36.26
C SER A 418 21.28 -11.25 36.66
N ALA A 419 20.99 -10.91 37.91
CA ALA A 419 21.22 -9.55 38.40
C ALA A 419 22.72 -9.22 38.39
N GLY A 420 23.08 -8.02 37.93
CA GLY A 420 24.47 -7.65 37.68
C GLY A 420 24.74 -6.16 37.64
N VAL A 421 26.02 -5.83 37.77
CA VAL A 421 26.58 -4.49 37.60
C VAL A 421 27.79 -4.53 36.67
N GLN A 422 27.96 -3.46 35.89
CA GLN A 422 29.08 -3.31 34.98
C GLN A 422 29.68 -1.90 35.11
N VAL A 423 31.00 -1.80 35.07
CA VAL A 423 31.73 -0.54 35.05
C VAL A 423 32.59 -0.51 33.80
N ASP A 424 32.32 0.46 32.94
CA ASP A 424 33.14 0.74 31.76
C ASP A 424 33.97 2.01 32.00
N TYR A 425 35.22 1.99 31.55
CA TYR A 425 36.09 3.15 31.56
C TYR A 425 36.92 3.23 30.28
N SER A 426 36.84 4.37 29.61
CA SER A 426 37.51 4.66 28.35
C SER A 426 38.77 5.52 28.56
N PHE A 427 39.82 5.19 27.82
CA PHE A 427 41.13 5.84 27.81
C PHE A 427 41.47 6.34 26.40
N PHE A 428 42.50 7.21 26.31
CA PHE A 428 43.08 7.68 25.04
C PHE A 428 42.03 8.14 24.01
N GLU A 429 41.13 9.06 24.40
CA GLU A 429 40.07 9.56 23.52
C GLU A 429 39.18 8.43 22.96
N LYS A 430 38.76 7.51 23.83
CA LYS A 430 37.95 6.32 23.51
C LYS A 430 38.65 5.31 22.59
N ARG A 431 39.98 5.32 22.45
CA ARG A 431 40.72 4.29 21.68
C ARG A 431 40.90 2.99 22.46
N ALA A 432 40.86 3.03 23.78
CA ALA A 432 40.89 1.84 24.61
C ALA A 432 39.81 1.91 25.68
N ALA A 433 39.27 0.78 26.09
CA ALA A 433 38.33 0.70 27.20
C ALA A 433 38.63 -0.52 28.08
N LEU A 434 38.37 -0.38 29.37
CA LEU A 434 38.31 -1.48 30.32
C LEU A 434 36.88 -1.60 30.82
N SER A 435 36.38 -2.82 30.85
CA SER A 435 35.08 -3.17 31.38
C SER A 435 35.24 -4.23 32.46
N PHE A 436 34.56 -4.01 33.58
CA PHE A 436 34.44 -4.98 34.66
C PHE A 436 32.97 -5.27 34.92
N GLU A 437 32.62 -6.55 34.93
CA GLU A 437 31.26 -7.03 35.17
C GLU A 437 31.26 -7.96 36.38
N ALA A 438 30.25 -7.80 37.23
CA ALA A 438 29.98 -8.71 38.34
C ALA A 438 28.48 -9.01 38.34
N PHE A 439 28.13 -10.28 38.18
CA PHE A 439 26.74 -10.71 38.07
C PHE A 439 26.56 -12.12 38.64
N ASP A 440 25.31 -12.56 38.71
CA ASP A 440 24.97 -13.90 39.23
C ASP A 440 25.42 -14.11 40.69
N PHE A 441 25.10 -13.15 41.56
CA PHE A 441 25.46 -13.20 42.99
C PHE A 441 24.77 -14.32 43.79
N GLY A 442 23.78 -14.99 43.18
CA GLY A 442 22.98 -16.05 43.79
C GLY A 442 23.23 -17.41 43.16
N ARG A 443 24.47 -17.68 42.71
CA ARG A 443 24.83 -18.95 42.08
C ARG A 443 24.52 -20.14 42.98
N GLU A 444 24.07 -21.21 42.35
CA GLU A 444 23.85 -22.49 43.02
C GLU A 444 25.18 -23.00 43.63
N ARG A 445 25.10 -23.67 44.78
CA ARG A 445 26.24 -24.20 45.56
C ARG A 445 27.17 -23.17 46.22
N ASP A 446 26.71 -21.94 46.51
CA ASP A 446 27.54 -20.88 47.12
C ASP A 446 28.81 -20.60 46.28
N LEU A 447 28.72 -20.79 44.95
CA LEU A 447 29.80 -20.39 44.07
C LEU A 447 29.96 -18.87 44.09
N ASP A 448 31.20 -18.43 43.91
CA ASP A 448 31.51 -17.01 43.82
C ASP A 448 30.74 -16.36 42.64
N PRO A 449 30.41 -15.06 42.75
CA PRO A 449 29.75 -14.32 41.69
C PRO A 449 30.55 -14.40 40.38
N HIS A 450 29.84 -14.43 39.26
CA HIS A 450 30.48 -14.41 37.95
C HIS A 450 31.16 -13.06 37.75
N LEU A 451 32.48 -13.09 37.58
CA LEU A 451 33.26 -11.89 37.26
C LEU A 451 33.75 -11.95 35.82
N ARG A 452 33.66 -10.85 35.08
CA ARG A 452 34.27 -10.72 33.76
C ARG A 452 35.08 -9.44 33.69
N LEU A 453 36.33 -9.55 33.25
CA LEU A 453 37.21 -8.43 32.96
C LEU A 453 37.52 -8.40 31.47
N THR A 454 37.18 -7.28 30.81
CA THR A 454 37.36 -7.11 29.37
C THR A 454 38.20 -5.87 29.09
N GLY A 455 39.30 -6.03 28.35
CA GLY A 455 40.00 -4.93 27.69
C GLY A 455 39.62 -4.86 26.22
N GLN A 456 39.37 -3.66 25.73
CA GLN A 456 39.00 -3.37 24.35
C GLN A 456 39.96 -2.34 23.75
N TRP A 457 40.33 -2.55 22.48
CA TRP A 457 41.13 -1.62 21.70
C TRP A 457 40.46 -1.34 20.34
N ASN A 458 40.12 -0.07 20.11
CA ASN A 458 39.50 0.43 18.89
C ASN A 458 40.59 0.83 17.90
N PHE A 459 40.81 0.01 16.87
CA PHE A 459 41.82 0.29 15.84
C PHE A 459 41.23 0.98 14.59
N LEU A 460 39.91 0.87 14.39
CA LEU A 460 39.13 1.68 13.45
C LEU A 460 37.91 2.26 14.18
N ARG A 461 37.15 3.16 13.53
CA ARG A 461 36.00 3.82 14.16
C ARG A 461 34.92 2.83 14.63
N ASN A 462 34.72 1.76 13.88
CA ASN A 462 33.66 0.77 14.12
C ASN A 462 34.25 -0.65 14.23
N LEU A 463 35.54 -0.81 14.51
CA LEU A 463 36.13 -2.15 14.68
C LEU A 463 37.08 -2.15 15.85
N TYR A 464 36.94 -3.19 16.67
CA TYR A 464 37.73 -3.35 17.87
C TYR A 464 38.12 -4.80 18.10
N VAL A 465 39.25 -4.96 18.77
CA VAL A 465 39.66 -6.24 19.35
C VAL A 465 39.39 -6.17 20.85
N LYS A 466 39.03 -7.30 21.44
CA LYS A 466 38.90 -7.43 22.89
C LYS A 466 39.63 -8.66 23.39
N ALA A 467 40.13 -8.56 24.61
CA ALA A 467 40.73 -9.67 25.32
C ALA A 467 40.44 -9.54 26.80
N GLY A 468 40.35 -10.65 27.50
CA GLY A 468 39.94 -10.61 28.89
C GLY A 468 39.96 -11.96 29.56
N TYR A 469 39.34 -11.98 30.73
CA TYR A 469 39.18 -13.17 31.54
C TYR A 469 37.73 -13.25 32.00
N ASP A 470 37.09 -14.36 31.70
CA ASP A 470 35.72 -14.66 32.11
C ASP A 470 35.70 -15.72 33.22
N ASP A 471 34.89 -15.48 34.25
CA ASP A 471 34.69 -16.29 35.47
C ASP A 471 35.97 -16.78 36.19
N PRO A 472 36.94 -15.90 36.51
CA PRO A 472 38.23 -16.30 37.06
C PRO A 472 38.18 -16.94 38.46
N LEU A 473 37.06 -16.80 39.19
CA LEU A 473 36.92 -17.29 40.55
C LEU A 473 36.54 -18.78 40.62
N VAL A 474 35.90 -19.31 39.58
CA VAL A 474 35.45 -20.70 39.54
C VAL A 474 36.33 -21.49 38.57
N GLU A 475 37.14 -22.40 39.12
CA GLU A 475 38.16 -23.13 38.34
C GLU A 475 37.59 -23.91 37.14
N GLU A 476 36.35 -24.39 37.23
CA GLU A 476 35.65 -25.12 36.17
C GLU A 476 35.18 -24.21 35.01
N PHE A 477 35.02 -22.91 35.24
CA PHE A 477 34.44 -21.97 34.28
C PHE A 477 35.38 -20.84 33.85
N ARG A 478 36.54 -20.74 34.52
CA ARG A 478 37.54 -19.75 34.23
C ARG A 478 38.01 -19.92 32.78
N SER A 479 37.94 -18.86 31.99
CA SER A 479 38.48 -18.87 30.64
C SER A 479 39.02 -17.49 30.26
N PRO A 480 40.31 -17.38 29.90
CA PRO A 480 40.77 -16.29 29.06
C PRO A 480 39.98 -16.27 27.75
N PHE A 481 39.82 -15.08 27.19
CA PHE A 481 39.21 -14.94 25.86
C PHE A 481 39.90 -13.88 25.02
N VAL A 482 39.81 -14.07 23.71
CA VAL A 482 40.18 -13.06 22.71
C VAL A 482 39.07 -13.00 21.67
N GLY A 483 38.73 -11.79 21.26
CA GLY A 483 37.60 -11.55 20.38
C GLY A 483 37.72 -10.30 19.54
N VAL A 484 36.73 -10.12 18.69
CA VAL A 484 36.58 -8.98 17.79
C VAL A 484 35.12 -8.52 17.81
N GLY A 485 34.91 -7.24 17.55
CA GLY A 485 33.56 -6.70 17.37
C GLY A 485 33.52 -5.53 16.41
N ILE A 486 32.30 -5.26 15.94
CA ILE A 486 31.91 -4.17 15.05
C ILE A 486 30.85 -3.29 15.72
#